data_AF-A0A845S2P5-F1
#
_entry.id   AF-A0A845S2P5-F1
#
_cell.length_a   1.000
_cell.length_b   1.000
_cell.length_c   1.000
_cell.angle_alpha   90.00
_cell.angle_beta   90.00
_cell.angle_gamma   90.00
#
_symmetry.space_group_name_H-M   'P 1'
#
loop_
_entity.id
_entity.type
_entity.pdbx_description
1 polymer ?
#
loop_
_entity_poly.entity_id
_entity_poly.type
_entity_poly.pdbx_seq_one_letter_code
_entity_poly.pdbx_strand_id
1 'polypeptide(L)'
;MHFLIVFFLLFQSTLANAFELNGEITQGALIVGKENPDKSIYINKKKIKLSKNGIFVFGINYNQTGNIVIESVDKNNQINSKTYKIKKRQYKVQKIDGLHEKMVTPDEESLEIIKKENDLIKNAQLINSDFEF
;
A
#
# COMPACT_ATOMS: atom_id res chain seq x y z
N MET A 1 -5.24 -25.10 46.32
CA MET A 1 -4.47 -25.41 45.08
C MET A 1 -5.31 -25.34 43.80
N HIS A 2 -6.63 -25.52 43.82
CA HIS A 2 -7.49 -25.36 42.64
C HIS A 2 -7.60 -23.89 42.14
N PHE A 3 -7.54 -22.91 43.05
CA PHE A 3 -7.63 -21.48 42.71
C PHE A 3 -6.39 -20.94 41.95
N LEU A 4 -5.23 -21.58 42.12
CA LEU A 4 -3.97 -21.21 41.43
C LEU A 4 -3.92 -21.71 39.97
N ILE A 5 -4.61 -22.81 39.66
CA ILE A 5 -4.69 -23.37 38.29
C ILE A 5 -5.60 -22.51 37.41
N VAL A 6 -6.68 -21.94 37.97
CA VAL A 6 -7.60 -21.05 37.24
C VAL A 6 -6.92 -19.72 36.87
N PHE A 7 -6.01 -19.22 37.70
CA PHE A 7 -5.25 -17.99 37.40
C PHE A 7 -4.22 -18.18 36.28
N PHE A 8 -3.62 -19.38 36.14
CA PHE A 8 -2.66 -19.69 35.08
C PHE A 8 -3.32 -19.83 33.69
N LEU A 9 -4.59 -20.23 33.62
CA LEU A 9 -5.35 -20.31 32.38
C LEU A 9 -5.76 -18.95 31.79
N LEU A 10 -5.82 -17.89 32.61
CA LEU A 10 -6.14 -16.53 32.17
C LEU A 10 -4.96 -15.79 31.51
N PHE A 11 -3.74 -16.32 31.61
CA PHE A 11 -2.54 -15.75 31.00
C PHE A 11 -2.19 -16.31 29.62
N GLN A 12 -3.02 -17.19 29.05
CA GLN A 12 -2.90 -17.58 27.65
C GLN A 12 -3.51 -16.51 26.74
N SER A 13 -2.96 -15.30 26.80
CA SER A 13 -3.20 -14.28 25.80
C SER A 13 -2.68 -14.82 24.47
N THR A 14 -3.59 -15.20 23.58
CA THR A 14 -3.25 -15.56 22.22
C THR A 14 -2.60 -14.33 21.57
N LEU A 15 -1.32 -14.47 21.20
CA LEU A 15 -0.64 -13.46 20.39
C LEU A 15 -1.43 -13.32 19.09
N ALA A 16 -2.17 -12.21 18.97
CA ALA A 16 -2.92 -11.89 17.76
C ALA A 16 -1.90 -11.61 16.64
N ASN A 17 -1.68 -12.60 15.78
CA ASN A 17 -0.78 -12.49 14.63
C ASN A 17 -1.47 -11.70 13.51
N ALA A 18 -1.56 -10.39 13.65
CA ALA A 18 -2.10 -9.49 12.64
C ALA A 18 -1.05 -8.44 12.23
N PHE A 19 -1.05 -8.07 10.96
CA PHE A 19 -0.30 -6.91 10.48
C PHE A 19 -0.93 -5.61 10.99
N GLU A 20 -0.08 -4.62 11.20
CA GLU A 20 -0.48 -3.26 11.57
C GLU A 20 -0.58 -2.38 10.31
N LEU A 21 -1.51 -1.42 10.31
CA LEU A 21 -1.63 -0.42 9.26
C LEU A 21 -1.70 0.97 9.89
N ASN A 22 -0.88 1.88 9.37
CA ASN A 22 -0.89 3.30 9.66
C ASN A 22 -1.37 4.05 8.41
N GLY A 23 -2.41 4.87 8.60
CA GLY A 23 -3.07 5.61 7.54
C GLY A 23 -4.52 5.18 7.34
N GLU A 24 -5.33 6.12 6.85
CA GLU A 24 -6.73 5.86 6.54
C GLU A 24 -6.89 5.30 5.13
N ILE A 25 -7.67 4.22 4.97
CA ILE A 25 -8.00 3.62 3.67
C ILE A 25 -8.97 4.53 2.89
N THR A 26 -8.42 5.61 2.33
CA THR A 26 -9.15 6.59 1.50
C THR A 26 -8.43 6.82 0.16
N GLN A 27 -9.17 7.34 -0.81
CA GLN A 27 -8.64 7.72 -2.12
C GLN A 27 -7.42 8.64 -2.00
N GLY A 28 -6.36 8.31 -2.75
CA GLY A 28 -5.12 9.10 -2.78
C GLY A 28 -4.29 8.99 -1.48
N ALA A 29 -4.55 8.00 -0.63
CA ALA A 29 -3.76 7.78 0.58
C ALA A 29 -2.51 6.93 0.31
N LEU A 30 -1.44 7.23 1.05
CA LEU A 30 -0.29 6.36 1.24
C LEU A 30 -0.49 5.61 2.56
N ILE A 31 -0.41 4.28 2.52
CA ILE A 31 -0.56 3.43 3.70
C ILE A 31 0.78 2.80 4.02
N VAL A 32 1.19 2.91 5.28
CA VAL A 32 2.40 2.29 5.82
C VAL A 32 1.96 1.17 6.75
N GLY A 33 2.34 -0.06 6.44
CA GLY A 33 2.06 -1.21 7.28
C GLY A 33 3.30 -1.81 7.91
N LYS A 34 3.09 -2.61 8.95
CA LYS A 34 4.14 -3.37 9.63
C LYS A 34 3.69 -4.81 9.81
N GLU A 35 4.58 -5.74 9.49
CA GLU A 35 4.40 -7.18 9.67
C GLU A 35 5.75 -7.81 10.03
N ASN A 36 5.77 -9.05 10.51
CA ASN A 36 7.00 -9.79 10.71
C ASN A 36 7.79 -9.92 9.38
N PRO A 37 9.10 -9.56 9.35
CA PRO A 37 9.95 -9.65 8.15
C PRO A 37 10.01 -11.04 7.50
N ASP A 38 9.75 -12.10 8.27
CA ASP A 38 9.75 -13.49 7.80
C ASP A 38 8.50 -13.87 6.98
N LYS A 39 7.46 -13.03 6.96
CA LYS A 39 6.22 -13.27 6.22
C LYS A 39 6.25 -12.62 4.83
N SER A 40 5.25 -12.93 4.01
CA SER A 40 5.00 -12.25 2.74
C SER A 40 3.69 -11.48 2.79
N ILE A 41 3.71 -10.22 2.33
CA ILE A 41 2.51 -9.39 2.20
C ILE A 41 2.06 -9.33 0.73
N TYR A 42 0.76 -9.48 0.52
CA TYR A 42 0.10 -9.30 -0.77
C TYR A 42 -1.02 -8.28 -0.64
N ILE A 43 -1.13 -7.40 -1.64
CA ILE A 43 -2.18 -6.40 -1.72
C ILE A 43 -2.87 -6.57 -3.05
N ASN A 44 -4.17 -6.88 -3.03
CA ASN A 44 -4.94 -7.23 -4.22
C ASN A 44 -4.21 -8.27 -5.10
N LYS A 45 -3.68 -9.33 -4.46
CA LYS A 45 -2.90 -10.41 -5.07
C LYS A 45 -1.50 -10.03 -5.58
N LYS A 46 -1.09 -8.76 -5.49
CA LYS A 46 0.27 -8.33 -5.83
C LYS A 46 1.18 -8.43 -4.61
N LYS A 47 2.30 -9.16 -4.73
CA LYS A 47 3.31 -9.23 -3.68
C LYS A 47 3.94 -7.87 -3.44
N ILE A 48 3.99 -7.43 -2.19
CA ILE A 48 4.63 -6.19 -1.76
C ILE A 48 5.90 -6.53 -1.00
N LYS A 49 6.95 -5.75 -1.24
CA LYS A 49 8.23 -5.91 -0.57
C LYS A 49 8.12 -5.47 0.88
N LEU A 50 8.71 -6.25 1.78
CA LEU A 50 8.96 -5.88 3.16
C LEU A 50 10.40 -5.42 3.30
N SER A 51 10.63 -4.37 4.08
CA SER A 51 11.98 -4.02 4.54
C SER A 51 12.47 -5.03 5.59
N LYS A 52 13.76 -4.98 5.94
CA LYS A 52 14.33 -5.81 7.03
C LYS A 52 13.63 -5.59 8.38
N ASN A 53 13.06 -4.41 8.59
CA ASN A 53 12.31 -4.07 9.81
C ASN A 53 10.80 -4.41 9.71
N GLY A 54 10.38 -5.06 8.62
CA GLY A 54 9.00 -5.52 8.45
C GLY A 54 8.03 -4.44 7.99
N ILE A 55 8.54 -3.29 7.55
CA ILE A 55 7.72 -2.18 7.02
C ILE A 55 7.39 -2.46 5.56
N PHE A 56 6.13 -2.28 5.19
CA PHE A 56 5.66 -2.26 3.80
C PHE A 56 4.84 -0.99 3.52
N VAL A 57 4.80 -0.56 2.26
CA VAL A 57 4.11 0.66 1.85
C VAL A 57 3.33 0.40 0.56
N PHE A 58 2.14 1.00 0.46
CA PHE A 58 1.37 1.00 -0.77
C PHE A 58 0.50 2.25 -0.89
N GLY A 59 0.23 2.66 -2.13
CA GLY A 59 -0.66 3.78 -2.44
C GLY A 59 -2.04 3.31 -2.88
N ILE A 60 -3.05 4.11 -2.58
CA ILE A 60 -4.42 3.98 -3.10
C ILE A 60 -4.59 5.06 -4.17
N ASN A 61 -4.99 4.68 -5.38
CA ASN A 61 -5.16 5.66 -6.46
C ASN A 61 -6.25 6.70 -6.07
N TYR A 62 -6.11 7.95 -6.51
CA TYR A 62 -7.01 9.06 -6.20
C TYR A 62 -8.46 8.79 -6.64
N ASN A 63 -8.67 7.95 -7.65
CA ASN A 63 -9.97 7.55 -8.16
C ASN A 63 -10.32 6.08 -7.85
N GLN A 64 -9.51 5.37 -7.07
CA GLN A 64 -9.75 3.95 -6.77
C GLN A 64 -11.05 3.79 -5.98
N THR A 65 -11.83 2.77 -6.33
CA THR A 65 -13.08 2.43 -5.66
C THR A 65 -13.10 0.95 -5.28
N GLY A 66 -14.08 0.54 -4.49
CA GLY A 66 -14.23 -0.84 -4.04
C GLY A 66 -13.42 -1.14 -2.77
N ASN A 67 -12.81 -2.32 -2.74
CA ASN A 67 -12.12 -2.84 -1.57
C ASN A 67 -10.64 -3.08 -1.86
N ILE A 68 -9.84 -3.05 -0.80
CA ILE A 68 -8.44 -3.50 -0.79
C ILE A 68 -8.37 -4.75 0.07
N VAL A 69 -7.83 -5.82 -0.48
CA VAL A 69 -7.56 -7.06 0.23
C VAL A 69 -6.07 -7.10 0.55
N ILE A 70 -5.74 -7.27 1.83
CA ILE A 70 -4.37 -7.40 2.32
C ILE A 70 -4.23 -8.78 2.94
N GLU A 71 -3.25 -9.54 2.44
CA GLU A 71 -2.97 -10.91 2.86
C GLU A 71 -1.55 -10.99 3.39
N SER A 72 -1.41 -11.50 4.62
CA SER A 72 -0.14 -11.91 5.18
C SER A 72 -0.04 -13.43 5.13
N VAL A 73 1.03 -13.94 4.52
CA VAL A 73 1.29 -15.37 4.38
C VAL A 73 2.54 -15.74 5.17
N ASP A 74 2.43 -16.74 6.05
CA ASP A 74 3.57 -17.26 6.82
C ASP A 74 4.33 -18.38 6.09
N LYS A 75 5.40 -18.89 6.71
CA LYS A 75 6.24 -19.98 6.17
C LYS A 75 5.50 -21.32 6.04
N ASN A 76 4.38 -21.50 6.74
CA ASN A 76 3.53 -22.69 6.71
C ASN A 76 2.35 -22.54 5.72
N ASN A 77 2.35 -21.49 4.89
CA ASN A 77 1.26 -21.11 3.99
C ASN A 77 -0.06 -20.77 4.70
N GLN A 78 -0.03 -20.43 5.99
CA GLN A 78 -1.19 -19.88 6.67
C GLN A 78 -1.41 -18.45 6.19
N ILE A 79 -2.64 -18.16 5.76
CA ILE A 79 -3.05 -16.87 5.22
C ILE A 79 -3.90 -16.13 6.25
N ASN A 80 -3.46 -14.95 6.65
CA ASN A 80 -4.29 -13.98 7.35
C ASN A 80 -4.72 -12.90 6.35
N SER A 81 -6.01 -12.86 6.01
CA SER A 81 -6.58 -11.94 5.01
C SER A 81 -7.53 -10.96 5.66
N LYS A 82 -7.42 -9.68 5.29
CA LYS A 82 -8.35 -8.63 5.72
C LYS A 82 -8.73 -7.72 4.56
N THR A 83 -10.01 -7.44 4.47
CA THR A 83 -10.61 -6.59 3.43
C THR A 83 -10.99 -5.24 4.01
N TYR A 84 -10.60 -4.17 3.33
CA TYR A 84 -10.89 -2.80 3.69
C TYR A 84 -11.67 -2.09 2.59
N LYS A 85 -12.74 -1.39 2.94
CA LYS A 85 -13.50 -0.56 1.99
C LYS A 85 -12.79 0.78 1.79
N ILE A 86 -12.59 1.18 0.53
CA ILE A 86 -11.99 2.47 0.19
C ILE A 86 -13.01 3.59 0.43
N LYS A 87 -12.65 4.54 1.29
CA LYS A 87 -13.45 5.74 1.53
C LYS A 87 -13.21 6.78 0.44
N LYS A 88 -14.28 7.36 -0.10
CA LYS A 88 -14.20 8.49 -1.04
C LYS A 88 -13.64 9.72 -0.35
N ARG A 89 -12.68 10.39 -0.96
CA ARG A 89 -12.13 11.68 -0.49
C ARG A 89 -12.86 12.83 -1.19
N GLN A 90 -13.17 13.89 -0.45
CA GLN A 90 -13.64 15.15 -1.03
C GLN A 90 -12.42 16.01 -1.37
N TYR A 91 -12.16 16.23 -2.65
CA TYR A 91 -11.04 17.06 -3.12
C TYR A 91 -11.51 18.49 -3.35
N LYS A 92 -10.67 19.47 -2.97
CA LYS A 92 -10.89 20.87 -3.34
C LYS A 92 -10.51 21.06 -4.81
N VAL A 93 -11.51 21.06 -5.68
CA VAL A 93 -11.32 21.24 -7.12
C VAL A 93 -11.12 22.73 -7.43
N GLN A 94 -10.10 23.04 -8.21
CA GLN A 94 -9.83 24.38 -8.73
C GLN A 94 -9.84 24.33 -10.26
N LYS A 95 -10.40 25.36 -10.89
CA LYS A 95 -10.31 25.56 -12.33
C LYS A 95 -9.21 26.60 -12.59
N ILE A 96 -8.26 26.26 -13.44
CA ILE A 96 -7.16 27.13 -13.84
C ILE A 96 -7.36 27.43 -15.32
N ASP A 97 -7.53 28.71 -15.65
CA ASP A 97 -7.66 29.22 -17.01
C ASP A 97 -6.38 30.01 -17.38
N GLY A 98 -6.14 30.23 -18.67
CA GLY A 98 -5.00 31.04 -19.15
C GLY A 98 -3.65 30.31 -19.22
N LEU A 99 -3.64 28.97 -19.18
CA LEU A 99 -2.45 28.20 -19.52
C LEU A 99 -2.11 28.38 -21.01
N HIS A 100 -0.82 28.44 -21.32
CA HIS A 100 -0.36 28.53 -22.71
C HIS A 100 -0.79 27.28 -23.49
N GLU A 101 -1.32 27.44 -24.70
CA GLU A 101 -1.93 26.34 -25.49
C GLU A 101 -1.00 25.14 -25.63
N LYS A 102 0.29 25.37 -25.97
CA LYS A 102 1.32 24.32 -26.04
C LYS A 102 1.46 23.41 -24.80
N MET A 103 1.04 23.86 -23.61
CA MET A 103 1.09 23.06 -22.38
C MET A 103 -0.10 22.10 -22.23
N VAL A 104 -1.22 22.41 -22.88
CA VAL A 104 -2.46 21.61 -22.86
C VAL A 104 -2.73 20.91 -24.19
N THR A 105 -2.12 21.40 -25.27
CA THR A 105 -2.21 20.91 -26.64
C THR A 105 -0.81 20.99 -27.26
N PRO A 106 0.09 20.06 -26.90
CA PRO A 106 1.45 20.02 -27.44
C PRO A 106 1.47 19.65 -28.93
N ASP A 107 2.48 20.15 -29.65
CA ASP A 107 2.76 19.75 -31.04
C ASP A 107 3.36 18.34 -31.14
N GLU A 108 3.52 17.83 -32.36
CA GLU A 108 4.02 16.48 -32.61
C GLU A 108 5.44 16.26 -32.07
N GLU A 109 6.34 17.23 -32.24
CA GLU A 109 7.72 17.16 -31.73
C GLU A 109 7.74 17.07 -30.19
N SER A 110 6.95 17.90 -29.51
CA SER A 110 6.79 17.87 -28.06
C SER A 110 6.18 16.56 -27.58
N LEU A 111 5.21 16.00 -28.32
CA LEU A 111 4.60 14.71 -27.99
C LEU A 111 5.59 13.55 -28.06
N GLU A 112 6.51 13.55 -29.02
CA GLU A 112 7.56 12.53 -29.10
C GLU A 112 8.48 12.57 -27.87
N ILE A 113 8.87 13.78 -27.45
CA ILE A 113 9.67 13.99 -26.23
C ILE A 113 8.91 13.50 -25.00
N ILE A 114 7.65 13.91 -24.82
CA ILE A 114 6.80 13.51 -23.69
C ILE A 114 6.67 12.00 -23.59
N LYS A 115 6.47 11.30 -24.72
CA LYS A 115 6.39 9.83 -24.74
C LYS A 115 7.70 9.19 -24.26
N LYS A 116 8.83 9.64 -24.82
CA LYS A 116 10.16 9.14 -24.45
C LYS A 116 10.45 9.35 -22.96
N GLU A 117 10.12 10.51 -22.41
CA GLU A 117 10.33 10.81 -20.99
C GLU A 117 9.41 9.99 -20.08
N ASN A 118 8.14 9.83 -20.44
CA ASN A 118 7.21 8.98 -19.70
C ASN A 118 7.67 7.53 -19.65
N ASP A 119 8.24 7.02 -20.74
CA ASP A 119 8.81 5.67 -20.77
C ASP A 119 10.02 5.54 -19.82
N LEU A 120 10.91 6.54 -19.78
CA LEU A 120 12.02 6.57 -18.82
C LEU A 120 11.52 6.59 -17.37
N ILE A 121 10.52 7.42 -17.05
CA ILE A 121 9.92 7.50 -15.71
C ILE A 121 9.27 6.16 -15.34
N LYS A 122 8.51 5.57 -16.26
CA LYS A 122 7.85 4.27 -16.05
C LYS A 122 8.88 3.18 -15.79
N ASN A 123 9.96 3.12 -16.57
CA ASN A 123 11.02 2.16 -16.37
C ASN A 123 11.71 2.32 -15.02
N ALA A 124 11.95 3.56 -14.58
CA ALA A 124 12.49 3.84 -13.25
C ALA A 124 11.54 3.40 -12.12
N GLN A 125 10.23 3.61 -12.27
CA GLN A 125 9.22 3.20 -11.29
C GLN A 125 9.05 1.68 -11.16
N LEU A 126 9.46 0.90 -12.16
CA LEU A 126 9.42 -0.57 -12.11
C LEU A 126 10.55 -1.17 -11.26
N ILE A 127 11.57 -0.39 -10.93
CA ILE A 127 12.71 -0.85 -10.13
C ILE A 127 12.27 -1.07 -8.68
N ASN A 128 12.26 -2.33 -8.24
CA ASN A 128 11.99 -2.71 -6.85
C ASN A 128 13.30 -2.79 -6.02
N SER A 129 13.92 -1.63 -5.80
CA SER A 129 15.26 -1.50 -5.20
C SER A 129 15.37 -2.07 -3.77
N ASP A 130 16.52 -2.67 -3.43
CA ASP A 130 16.90 -3.10 -2.08
C ASP A 130 17.42 -1.96 -1.17
N PHE A 131 17.35 -0.72 -1.65
CA PHE A 131 17.79 0.44 -0.89
C PHE A 131 16.93 0.66 0.36
N GLU A 132 17.57 0.63 1.53
CA GLU A 132 16.98 0.96 2.83
C GLU A 132 17.57 2.31 3.29
N PHE A 133 16.71 3.23 3.71
CA PHE A 133 17.05 4.58 4.19
C PHE A 133 17.21 4.62 5.71
#